data_AF-A0A7C1KCT5-F1
#
_entry.id   AF-A0A7C1KCT5-F1
#
_cell.length_a   1.000
_cell.length_b   1.000
_cell.length_c   1.000
_cell.angle_alpha   90.00
_cell.angle_beta   90.00
_cell.angle_gamma   90.00
#
_symmetry.space_group_name_H-M   'P 1'
#
loop_
_entity.id
_entity.type
_entity.pdbx_description
1 polymer ?
#
loop_
_entity_poly.entity_id
_entity_poly.type
_entity_poly.pdbx_seq_one_letter_code
_entity_poly.pdbx_strand_id
1 'polypeptide(L)'
;MRAAMHHPLILLLFAVLLSSACGGAHLVRGELPGTGGAAADGTVIATVSPPPAAAEPAAAAPPAIGQASRPSPATPPPTVPLHPFLPANGRPRVVALDPGHGGPEVGAAGAGVAEKDVNLRIALKLKALLERDGMIVVLTRDEDRRAVPPPGFEPPLDWRDTRKDLQARIDIANLAGADVFISIHNNGSSNPNERGTEVWWDGRRPFAAYNRALAELVLEELLHHIRAAGYPTVNRGLKEDSSFRIWQGRAFPIFVLGPPRTGAVTTRATNMPAVLGESLFLSNPSEAVQLTREEMLDAIARGYHAALTRYFHLIDDGTLALPPEGLPPETPNHYDLPGPTPR
;
A
#
# COMPACT_ATOMS: atom_id res chain seq x y z
N MET A 1 7.71 18.07 54.37
CA MET A 1 8.77 17.72 53.39
C MET A 1 8.20 16.69 52.42
N ARG A 2 7.83 17.11 51.20
CA ARG A 2 7.52 16.21 50.09
C ARG A 2 8.22 16.76 48.86
N ALA A 3 9.16 15.96 48.35
CA ALA A 3 10.02 16.28 47.22
C ALA A 3 9.23 16.21 45.90
N ALA A 4 9.44 17.21 45.07
CA ALA A 4 9.04 17.20 43.67
C ALA A 4 9.99 16.26 42.89
N MET A 5 9.42 15.34 42.09
CA MET A 5 10.16 14.66 41.04
C MET A 5 9.65 15.16 39.69
N HIS A 6 10.51 15.89 38.99
CA HIS A 6 10.37 16.22 37.58
C HIS A 6 10.58 14.94 36.74
N HIS A 7 9.59 14.59 35.93
CA HIS A 7 9.77 13.65 34.82
C HIS A 7 10.15 14.44 33.55
N PRO A 8 11.21 14.07 32.83
CA PRO A 8 11.53 14.69 31.55
C PRO A 8 10.60 14.17 30.45
N LEU A 9 10.06 15.09 29.65
CA LEU A 9 9.43 14.82 28.36
C LEU A 9 10.44 14.08 27.45
N ILE A 10 10.10 12.88 26.99
CA ILE A 10 10.79 12.22 25.87
C ILE A 10 9.95 12.46 24.63
N LEU A 11 10.39 13.39 23.78
CA LEU A 11 9.95 13.52 22.39
C LEU A 11 10.43 12.26 21.63
N LEU A 12 9.50 11.43 21.15
CA LEU A 12 9.83 10.42 20.14
C LEU A 12 9.83 11.10 18.77
N LEU A 13 11.02 11.44 18.28
CA LEU A 13 11.26 11.91 16.92
C LEU A 13 11.13 10.76 15.91
N PHE A 14 10.55 11.07 14.75
CA PHE A 14 10.60 10.27 13.53
C PHE A 14 12.06 9.91 13.17
N ALA A 15 12.36 8.62 13.01
CA ALA A 15 13.67 8.16 12.55
C ALA A 15 13.68 8.09 11.01
N VAL A 16 14.29 9.09 10.40
CA VAL A 16 14.91 9.04 9.08
C VAL A 16 16.18 8.17 9.19
N LEU A 17 16.32 7.16 8.34
CA LEU A 17 17.53 6.34 8.26
C LEU A 17 18.65 7.16 7.58
N LEU A 18 19.68 7.54 8.35
CA LEU A 18 20.98 7.95 7.84
C LEU A 18 21.96 6.77 8.02
N SER A 19 22.37 6.14 6.92
CA SER A 19 23.51 5.23 6.92
C SER A 19 24.75 5.97 6.44
N SER A 20 25.71 6.15 7.34
CA SER A 20 27.05 6.67 7.06
C SER A 20 27.80 5.78 6.07
N ALA A 21 28.27 6.39 4.98
CA ALA A 21 29.36 5.83 4.16
C ALA A 21 30.55 6.78 4.24
N CYS A 22 31.62 6.33 4.88
CA CYS A 22 32.95 6.93 4.79
C CYS A 22 33.45 6.84 3.34
N GLY A 23 33.83 7.97 2.76
CA GLY A 23 34.55 8.06 1.49
C GLY A 23 35.44 9.30 1.51
N GLY A 24 36.75 9.09 1.47
CA GLY A 24 37.79 10.09 1.75
C GLY A 24 37.78 11.29 0.80
N ALA A 25 37.98 12.47 1.40
CA ALA A 25 38.25 13.71 0.69
C ALA A 25 39.70 13.74 0.20
N HIS A 26 39.87 13.93 -1.12
CA HIS A 26 41.14 14.37 -1.69
C HIS A 26 41.31 15.88 -1.48
N LEU A 27 42.40 16.25 -0.80
CA LEU A 27 42.91 17.63 -0.75
C LEU A 27 43.33 18.09 -2.14
N VAL A 28 42.85 19.27 -2.55
CA VAL A 28 43.57 20.13 -3.50
C VAL A 28 43.71 21.51 -2.87
N ARG A 29 44.96 21.84 -2.55
CA ARG A 29 45.44 23.19 -2.19
C ARG A 29 45.38 24.08 -3.42
N GLY A 30 44.89 25.31 -3.26
CA GLY A 30 45.07 26.41 -4.20
C GLY A 30 45.16 27.72 -3.43
N GLU A 31 46.30 28.40 -3.56
CA GLU A 31 46.74 29.58 -2.81
C GLU A 31 45.95 30.86 -3.13
N LEU A 32 45.90 31.77 -2.15
CA LEU A 32 45.61 33.19 -2.31
C LEU A 32 46.92 33.97 -2.49
N PRO A 33 46.89 35.11 -3.20
CA PRO A 33 47.68 36.26 -2.78
C PRO A 33 46.79 37.50 -2.55
N GLY A 34 47.23 38.33 -1.60
CA GLY A 34 46.49 39.48 -1.10
C GLY A 34 46.87 40.85 -1.67
N THR A 35 46.09 41.82 -1.17
CA THR A 35 46.35 43.25 -0.91
C THR A 35 46.59 44.23 -2.06
N GLY A 36 45.75 45.27 -2.09
CA GLY A 36 46.16 46.64 -2.45
C GLY A 36 45.10 47.51 -3.11
N GLY A 37 44.76 48.65 -2.48
CA GLY A 37 44.41 49.88 -3.20
C GLY A 37 42.93 50.31 -3.17
N ALA A 38 42.68 51.49 -2.60
CA ALA A 38 41.39 52.15 -2.49
C ALA A 38 41.12 53.12 -3.66
N ALA A 39 39.81 53.42 -3.82
CA ALA A 39 39.18 54.68 -4.22
C ALA A 39 38.50 54.80 -5.59
N ALA A 40 37.35 55.49 -5.53
CA ALA A 40 36.57 56.19 -6.55
C ALA A 40 35.33 55.49 -7.15
N ASP A 41 34.18 56.00 -6.69
CA ASP A 41 32.90 56.27 -7.35
C ASP A 41 32.67 55.75 -8.78
N GLY A 42 31.54 55.05 -8.92
CA GLY A 42 30.96 54.70 -10.21
C GLY A 42 29.68 53.87 -10.05
N THR A 43 28.57 54.51 -9.70
CA THR A 43 27.24 53.90 -9.80
C THR A 43 26.93 53.62 -11.27
N VAL A 44 27.03 52.34 -11.69
CA VAL A 44 26.54 51.88 -12.99
C VAL A 44 25.14 51.32 -12.79
N ILE A 45 24.13 52.11 -13.16
CA ILE A 45 22.76 51.65 -13.37
C ILE A 45 22.76 50.94 -14.73
N ALA A 46 22.75 49.61 -14.74
CA ALA A 46 22.54 48.84 -15.96
C ALA A 46 21.04 48.82 -16.28
N THR A 47 20.62 49.69 -17.20
CA THR A 47 19.32 49.60 -17.88
C THR A 47 19.36 48.46 -18.89
N VAL A 48 18.70 47.35 -18.59
CA VAL A 48 18.44 46.30 -19.57
C VAL A 48 17.21 46.70 -20.38
N SER A 49 17.44 47.17 -21.61
CA SER A 49 16.38 47.34 -22.61
C SER A 49 15.93 45.96 -23.14
N PRO A 50 14.62 45.75 -23.36
CA PRO A 50 14.15 44.53 -24.02
C PRO A 50 14.55 44.50 -25.51
N PRO A 51 14.81 43.32 -26.09
CA PRO A 51 15.14 43.17 -27.50
C PRO A 51 13.94 43.53 -28.41
N PRO A 52 14.19 43.97 -29.66
CA PRO A 52 13.14 44.38 -30.59
C PRO A 52 12.26 43.20 -31.02
N ALA A 53 10.96 43.48 -31.16
CA ALA A 53 9.95 42.53 -31.63
C ALA A 53 10.28 42.02 -33.03
N ALA A 54 10.45 40.71 -33.17
CA ALA A 54 10.50 40.04 -34.46
C ALA A 54 9.10 39.95 -35.05
N ALA A 55 8.98 40.30 -36.33
CA ALA A 55 7.74 40.22 -37.10
C ALA A 55 7.22 38.78 -37.22
N GLU A 56 5.91 38.60 -37.04
CA GLU A 56 5.20 37.34 -37.27
C GLU A 56 5.27 36.92 -38.75
N PRO A 57 5.60 35.67 -39.07
CA PRO A 57 5.33 35.11 -40.38
C PRO A 57 3.84 34.75 -40.52
N ALA A 58 3.26 35.15 -41.65
CA ALA A 58 1.87 34.87 -42.03
C ALA A 58 1.51 33.37 -41.92
N ALA A 59 0.36 33.10 -41.31
CA ALA A 59 -0.20 31.78 -41.13
C ALA A 59 -0.45 31.09 -42.47
N ALA A 60 0.24 29.98 -42.71
CA ALA A 60 -0.13 29.02 -43.75
C ALA A 60 -1.34 28.20 -43.28
N ALA A 61 -2.35 28.07 -44.14
CA ALA A 61 -3.54 27.26 -43.88
C ALA A 61 -3.16 25.80 -43.60
N PRO A 62 -3.80 25.13 -42.62
CA PRO A 62 -3.53 23.72 -42.34
C PRO A 62 -3.99 22.84 -43.51
N PRO A 63 -3.28 21.73 -43.80
CA PRO A 63 -3.74 20.77 -44.78
C PRO A 63 -5.05 20.14 -44.32
N ALA A 64 -5.99 19.93 -45.25
CA ALA A 64 -7.24 19.24 -44.98
C ALA A 64 -6.97 17.84 -44.42
N ILE A 65 -7.21 17.66 -43.13
CA ILE A 65 -7.19 16.35 -42.46
C ILE A 65 -8.36 15.55 -43.02
N GLY A 66 -8.05 14.48 -43.76
CA GLY A 66 -9.04 13.50 -44.18
C GLY A 66 -9.80 12.97 -42.96
N GLN A 67 -11.12 12.93 -43.06
CA GLN A 67 -12.00 12.39 -42.02
C GLN A 67 -11.63 10.92 -41.76
N ALA A 68 -10.87 10.67 -40.69
CA ALA A 68 -10.72 9.33 -40.16
C ALA A 68 -12.09 8.92 -39.58
N SER A 69 -12.68 7.89 -40.18
CA SER A 69 -13.92 7.27 -39.74
C SER A 69 -13.84 6.96 -38.25
N ARG A 70 -14.76 7.51 -37.44
CA ARG A 70 -14.91 7.13 -36.03
C ARG A 70 -15.11 5.61 -35.96
N PRO A 71 -14.37 4.87 -35.10
CA PRO A 71 -14.72 3.48 -34.83
C PRO A 71 -16.13 3.43 -34.24
N SER A 72 -16.97 2.53 -34.76
CA SER A 72 -18.29 2.25 -34.19
C SER A 72 -18.17 1.93 -32.71
N PRO A 73 -19.17 2.30 -31.87
CA PRO A 73 -19.20 1.87 -30.48
C PRO A 73 -19.10 0.35 -30.42
N ALA A 74 -18.10 -0.15 -29.70
CA ALA A 74 -17.94 -1.58 -29.47
C ALA A 74 -19.21 -2.11 -28.79
N THR A 75 -19.76 -3.19 -29.34
CA THR A 75 -20.86 -3.93 -28.73
C THR A 75 -20.50 -4.25 -27.28
N PRO A 76 -21.36 -3.95 -26.28
CA PRO A 76 -21.08 -4.36 -24.92
C PRO A 76 -20.89 -5.88 -24.89
N PRO A 77 -19.91 -6.39 -24.12
CA PRO A 77 -19.70 -7.83 -24.03
C PRO A 77 -20.99 -8.52 -23.55
N PRO A 78 -21.24 -9.77 -24.00
CA PRO A 78 -22.43 -10.51 -23.59
C PRO A 78 -22.52 -10.54 -22.07
N THR A 79 -23.69 -10.19 -21.54
CA THR A 79 -24.00 -10.27 -20.11
C THR A 79 -24.07 -11.75 -19.75
N VAL A 80 -22.93 -12.31 -19.31
CA VAL A 80 -22.91 -13.64 -18.70
C VAL A 80 -23.82 -13.54 -17.47
N PRO A 81 -24.83 -14.42 -17.31
CA PRO A 81 -25.64 -14.42 -16.11
C PRO A 81 -24.71 -14.55 -14.91
N LEU A 82 -24.83 -13.59 -13.99
CA LEU A 82 -24.11 -13.56 -12.73
C LEU A 82 -24.64 -14.72 -11.88
N HIS A 83 -24.10 -15.91 -12.13
CA HIS A 83 -24.18 -16.97 -11.14
C HIS A 83 -23.35 -16.47 -9.97
N PRO A 84 -23.95 -16.35 -8.76
CA PRO A 84 -23.17 -15.99 -7.60
C PRO A 84 -22.01 -16.98 -7.48
N PHE A 85 -20.82 -16.46 -7.20
CA PHE A 85 -19.65 -17.28 -6.90
C PHE A 85 -19.95 -18.06 -5.60
N LEU A 86 -20.61 -19.20 -5.75
CA LEU A 86 -21.04 -20.09 -4.68
C LEU A 86 -20.06 -21.26 -4.62
N PRO A 87 -19.32 -21.43 -3.51
CA PRO A 87 -18.66 -22.69 -3.18
C PRO A 87 -19.62 -23.89 -3.29
N ALA A 88 -19.03 -25.09 -3.39
CA ALA A 88 -19.77 -26.36 -3.42
C ALA A 88 -20.77 -26.56 -2.26
N ASN A 89 -20.59 -25.84 -1.13
CA ASN A 89 -21.50 -25.85 0.01
C ASN A 89 -22.71 -24.89 -0.12
N GLY A 90 -22.80 -24.13 -1.22
CA GLY A 90 -23.96 -23.30 -1.57
C GLY A 90 -24.07 -21.95 -0.87
N ARG A 91 -23.10 -21.51 -0.05
CA ARG A 91 -23.11 -20.15 0.56
C ARG A 91 -22.31 -19.15 -0.27
N PRO A 92 -22.65 -17.85 -0.31
CA PRO A 92 -21.79 -16.85 -0.94
C PRO A 92 -20.39 -16.79 -0.31
N ARG A 93 -19.37 -16.51 -1.13
CA ARG A 93 -18.03 -16.15 -0.64
C ARG A 93 -18.08 -14.79 0.05
N VAL A 94 -17.40 -14.67 1.18
CA VAL A 94 -17.26 -13.42 1.93
C VAL A 94 -15.81 -12.93 1.85
N VAL A 95 -15.58 -11.75 1.31
CA VAL A 95 -14.25 -11.12 1.17
C VAL A 95 -14.16 -9.93 2.09
N ALA A 96 -13.21 -9.95 3.02
CA ALA A 96 -12.87 -8.78 3.82
C ALA A 96 -11.80 -7.96 3.11
N LEU A 97 -12.11 -6.69 2.82
CA LEU A 97 -11.19 -5.73 2.24
C LEU A 97 -10.81 -4.70 3.30
N ASP A 98 -9.51 -4.52 3.49
CA ASP A 98 -8.93 -3.57 4.42
C ASP A 98 -8.16 -2.49 3.66
N PRO A 99 -8.80 -1.35 3.36
CA PRO A 99 -8.05 -0.20 2.86
C PRO A 99 -7.18 0.34 4.00
N GLY A 100 -5.86 0.17 3.86
CA GLY A 100 -4.88 0.58 4.88
C GLY A 100 -5.02 2.05 5.29
N HIS A 101 -4.58 2.40 6.50
CA HIS A 101 -4.64 3.76 7.06
C HIS A 101 -6.07 4.30 7.23
N GLY A 102 -6.25 5.61 7.38
CA GLY A 102 -7.57 6.27 7.48
C GLY A 102 -7.68 7.23 8.66
N GLY A 103 -8.51 8.27 8.50
CA GLY A 103 -8.62 9.36 9.45
C GLY A 103 -7.28 10.09 9.60
N PRO A 104 -6.75 10.26 10.83
CA PRO A 104 -5.47 10.93 11.05
C PRO A 104 -4.24 10.13 10.59
N GLU A 105 -4.38 8.82 10.33
CA GLU A 105 -3.29 8.03 9.76
C GLU A 105 -3.29 8.23 8.24
N VAL A 106 -2.35 9.04 7.73
CA VAL A 106 -2.27 9.44 6.32
C VAL A 106 -1.62 8.36 5.45
N GLY A 107 -0.68 7.61 6.03
CA GLY A 107 0.23 6.74 5.31
C GLY A 107 1.28 7.52 4.50
N ALA A 108 1.82 6.90 3.45
CA ALA A 108 2.69 7.56 2.49
C ALA A 108 1.94 8.66 1.70
N ALA A 109 2.69 9.60 1.11
CA ALA A 109 2.09 10.66 0.29
C ALA A 109 3.05 11.08 -0.83
N GLY A 110 2.48 11.49 -1.95
CA GLY A 110 3.21 11.95 -3.13
C GLY A 110 2.25 12.44 -4.21
N ALA A 111 2.72 13.32 -5.10
CA ALA A 111 1.92 13.87 -6.20
C ALA A 111 0.54 14.44 -5.78
N GLY A 112 0.43 14.96 -4.55
CA GLY A 112 -0.80 15.56 -4.02
C GLY A 112 -1.86 14.56 -3.54
N VAL A 113 -1.55 13.27 -3.46
CA VAL A 113 -2.44 12.23 -2.92
C VAL A 113 -1.82 11.54 -1.70
N ALA A 114 -2.68 11.11 -0.77
CA ALA A 114 -2.31 10.32 0.39
C ALA A 114 -2.67 8.84 0.20
N GLU A 115 -1.89 7.97 0.84
CA GLU A 115 -2.05 6.52 0.76
C GLU A 115 -3.44 6.08 1.23
N LYS A 116 -3.93 6.64 2.33
CA LYS A 116 -5.28 6.35 2.83
C LYS A 116 -6.38 6.56 1.78
N ASP A 117 -6.24 7.57 0.92
CA ASP A 117 -7.25 7.93 -0.07
C ASP A 117 -7.15 7.00 -1.29
N VAL A 118 -5.93 6.71 -1.72
CA VAL A 118 -5.65 5.78 -2.82
C VAL A 118 -6.13 4.36 -2.45
N ASN A 119 -5.79 3.87 -1.26
CA ASN A 119 -6.20 2.56 -0.76
C ASN A 119 -7.73 2.44 -0.72
N LEU A 120 -8.43 3.46 -0.22
CA LEU A 120 -9.89 3.48 -0.15
C LEU A 120 -10.52 3.41 -1.55
N ARG A 121 -10.00 4.21 -2.49
CA ARG A 121 -10.52 4.23 -3.87
C ARG A 121 -10.33 2.88 -4.57
N ILE A 122 -9.18 2.23 -4.40
CA ILE A 122 -8.94 0.88 -4.93
C ILE A 122 -9.90 -0.13 -4.29
N ALA A 123 -10.07 -0.09 -2.96
CA ALA A 123 -10.94 -1.02 -2.25
C ALA A 123 -12.41 -0.90 -2.66
N LEU A 124 -12.92 0.32 -2.87
CA LEU A 124 -14.28 0.56 -3.33
C LEU A 124 -14.50 0.06 -4.78
N LYS A 125 -13.51 0.24 -5.66
CA LYS A 125 -13.54 -0.33 -7.02
C LYS A 125 -13.53 -1.85 -7.00
N LEU A 126 -12.65 -2.44 -6.19
CA LEU A 126 -12.58 -3.89 -6.01
C LEU A 126 -13.88 -4.46 -5.43
N LYS A 127 -14.46 -3.80 -4.42
CA LYS A 127 -15.76 -4.15 -3.85
C LYS A 127 -16.83 -4.25 -4.93
N ALA A 128 -16.96 -3.24 -5.78
CA ALA A 128 -17.94 -3.24 -6.86
C ALA A 128 -17.75 -4.41 -7.84
N LEU A 129 -16.49 -4.75 -8.17
CA LEU A 129 -16.18 -5.91 -9.04
C LEU A 129 -16.57 -7.23 -8.39
N LEU A 130 -16.24 -7.44 -7.12
CA LEU A 130 -16.53 -8.68 -6.38
C LEU A 130 -18.03 -8.86 -6.11
N GLU A 131 -18.74 -7.79 -5.75
CA GLU A 131 -20.19 -7.85 -5.53
C GLU A 131 -20.96 -8.12 -6.81
N ARG A 132 -20.48 -7.57 -7.93
CA ARG A 132 -21.02 -7.90 -9.24
C ARG A 132 -20.92 -9.40 -9.50
N ASP A 133 -19.83 -10.05 -9.08
CA ASP A 133 -19.65 -11.50 -9.21
C ASP A 133 -20.37 -12.32 -8.12
N GLY A 134 -21.22 -11.67 -7.32
CA GLY A 134 -22.07 -12.31 -6.31
C GLY A 134 -21.37 -12.66 -5.00
N MET A 135 -20.17 -12.12 -4.76
CA MET A 135 -19.49 -12.23 -3.47
C MET A 135 -20.02 -11.18 -2.49
N ILE A 136 -20.01 -11.50 -1.19
CA ILE A 136 -20.28 -10.54 -0.12
C ILE A 136 -18.96 -9.85 0.22
N VAL A 137 -18.95 -8.52 0.22
CA VAL A 137 -17.75 -7.73 0.56
C VAL A 137 -17.95 -6.95 1.85
N VAL A 138 -17.04 -7.14 2.79
CA VAL A 138 -16.98 -6.37 4.05
C VAL A 138 -15.76 -5.48 4.03
N LEU A 139 -15.95 -4.19 4.24
CA LEU A 139 -14.87 -3.22 4.34
C LEU A 139 -14.54 -2.94 5.81
N THR A 140 -13.25 -2.87 6.16
CA THR A 140 -12.84 -2.39 7.50
C THR A 140 -13.13 -0.90 7.70
N ARG A 141 -13.14 -0.14 6.59
CA ARG A 141 -13.65 1.23 6.48
C ARG A 141 -14.12 1.50 5.05
N ASP A 142 -15.17 2.30 4.89
CA ASP A 142 -15.72 2.71 3.59
C ASP A 142 -15.68 4.24 3.37
N GLU A 143 -15.11 4.99 4.32
CA GLU A 143 -14.78 6.41 4.21
C GLU A 143 -13.41 6.72 4.84
N ASP A 144 -13.01 7.99 4.84
CA ASP A 144 -11.79 8.45 5.50
C ASP A 144 -11.96 8.49 7.02
N ARG A 145 -11.95 7.30 7.63
CA ARG A 145 -12.04 7.10 9.07
C ARG A 145 -11.17 5.94 9.53
N ARG A 146 -11.09 5.79 10.83
CA ARG A 146 -10.55 4.61 11.50
C ARG A 146 -11.60 3.49 11.52
N ALA A 147 -11.14 2.23 11.62
CA ALA A 147 -12.00 1.05 11.76
C ALA A 147 -12.64 0.96 13.16
N VAL A 148 -12.06 1.60 14.19
CA VAL A 148 -12.65 1.66 15.53
C VAL A 148 -13.95 2.50 15.50
N PRO A 149 -15.10 2.00 15.99
CA PRO A 149 -16.32 2.81 16.09
C PRO A 149 -16.16 3.98 17.10
N PRO A 150 -16.91 5.10 16.95
CA PRO A 150 -16.73 6.29 17.79
C PRO A 150 -17.35 6.11 19.19
N PRO A 151 -17.00 6.90 20.25
CA PRO A 151 -16.49 8.28 20.17
C PRO A 151 -15.30 8.66 21.10
N GLY A 152 -14.67 9.81 20.78
CA GLY A 152 -14.09 10.73 21.79
C GLY A 152 -12.58 10.95 21.80
N PHE A 153 -11.81 10.32 20.91
CA PHE A 153 -10.35 10.48 20.90
C PHE A 153 -9.88 11.36 19.74
N GLU A 154 -9.67 12.63 20.06
CA GLU A 154 -8.88 13.54 19.23
C GLU A 154 -7.37 13.29 19.47
N PRO A 155 -6.52 13.49 18.45
CA PRO A 155 -5.06 13.36 18.50
C PRO A 155 -4.37 14.10 19.67
N PRO A 156 -3.11 13.73 20.00
CA PRO A 156 -2.22 12.88 19.21
C PRO A 156 -2.48 11.39 19.38
N LEU A 157 -2.51 10.67 18.24
CA LEU A 157 -2.51 9.21 18.24
C LEU A 157 -1.19 8.71 18.82
N ASP A 158 -1.27 7.79 19.77
CA ASP A 158 -0.12 6.97 20.14
C ASP A 158 -0.25 5.54 19.61
N TRP A 159 0.82 4.75 19.76
CA TRP A 159 0.87 3.39 19.24
C TRP A 159 -0.26 2.48 19.77
N ARG A 160 -0.78 2.75 20.98
CA ARG A 160 -1.88 1.98 21.60
C ARG A 160 -3.16 2.23 20.83
N ASP A 161 -3.38 3.45 20.39
CA ASP A 161 -4.54 3.77 19.56
C ASP A 161 -4.41 3.10 18.20
N THR A 162 -3.30 3.25 17.48
CA THR A 162 -3.07 2.53 16.21
C THR A 162 -3.31 1.03 16.35
N ARG A 163 -2.83 0.43 17.45
CA ARG A 163 -3.08 -0.98 17.76
C ARG A 163 -4.57 -1.33 17.91
N LYS A 164 -5.37 -0.49 18.57
CA LYS A 164 -6.83 -0.73 18.69
C LYS A 164 -7.49 -0.75 17.32
N ASP A 165 -7.06 0.13 16.43
CA ASP A 165 -7.58 0.20 15.07
C ASP A 165 -7.19 -1.01 14.22
N LEU A 166 -5.91 -1.40 14.26
CA LEU A 166 -5.47 -2.62 13.60
C LEU A 166 -6.18 -3.86 14.15
N GLN A 167 -6.48 -3.90 15.45
CA GLN A 167 -7.30 -4.98 16.02
C GLN A 167 -8.76 -4.92 15.55
N ALA A 168 -9.37 -3.74 15.45
CA ALA A 168 -10.73 -3.59 14.95
C ALA A 168 -10.88 -4.07 13.50
N ARG A 169 -9.87 -3.83 12.64
CA ARG A 169 -9.82 -4.34 11.26
C ARG A 169 -9.92 -5.87 11.22
N ILE A 170 -9.15 -6.55 12.08
CA ILE A 170 -9.18 -8.01 12.24
C ILE A 170 -10.55 -8.46 12.76
N ASP A 171 -11.10 -7.77 13.75
CA ASP A 171 -12.37 -8.14 14.37
C ASP A 171 -13.54 -8.03 13.39
N ILE A 172 -13.56 -7.00 12.53
CA ILE A 172 -14.55 -6.82 11.47
C ILE A 172 -14.54 -8.02 10.52
N ALA A 173 -13.35 -8.44 10.06
CA ALA A 173 -13.20 -9.58 9.16
C ALA A 173 -13.62 -10.90 9.82
N ASN A 174 -13.23 -11.10 11.08
CA ASN A 174 -13.57 -12.29 11.86
C ASN A 174 -15.07 -12.38 12.14
N LEU A 175 -15.71 -11.28 12.54
CA LEU A 175 -17.15 -11.20 12.81
C LEU A 175 -17.98 -11.44 11.55
N ALA A 176 -17.48 -11.01 10.39
CA ALA A 176 -18.11 -11.28 9.11
C ALA A 176 -18.01 -12.74 8.65
N GLY A 177 -17.17 -13.56 9.29
CA GLY A 177 -16.87 -14.91 8.82
C GLY A 177 -16.24 -14.92 7.43
N ALA A 178 -15.34 -13.95 7.16
CA ALA A 178 -14.72 -13.83 5.84
C ALA A 178 -13.94 -15.08 5.43
N ASP A 179 -14.01 -15.43 4.14
CA ASP A 179 -13.24 -16.52 3.52
C ASP A 179 -11.79 -16.10 3.23
N VAL A 180 -11.55 -14.80 3.00
CA VAL A 180 -10.23 -14.21 2.77
C VAL A 180 -10.19 -12.77 3.28
N PHE A 181 -9.00 -12.30 3.66
CA PHE A 181 -8.71 -10.93 4.06
C PHE A 181 -7.63 -10.31 3.16
N ILE A 182 -7.93 -9.18 2.52
CA ILE A 182 -6.98 -8.44 1.68
C ILE A 182 -6.74 -7.06 2.28
N SER A 183 -5.53 -6.81 2.76
CA SER A 183 -5.09 -5.46 3.12
C SER A 183 -4.45 -4.78 1.90
N ILE A 184 -4.97 -3.61 1.54
CA ILE A 184 -4.61 -2.87 0.33
C ILE A 184 -3.77 -1.66 0.74
N HIS A 185 -2.54 -1.61 0.24
CA HIS A 185 -1.55 -0.58 0.54
C HIS A 185 -0.82 -0.08 -0.71
N ASN A 186 -0.23 1.10 -0.57
CA ASN A 186 0.66 1.70 -1.55
C ASN A 186 1.87 2.30 -0.83
N ASN A 187 2.96 1.56 -0.93
CA ASN A 187 4.20 1.67 -0.19
C ASN A 187 4.77 3.10 -0.07
N GLY A 188 5.67 3.26 0.89
CA GLY A 188 6.43 4.49 1.10
C GLY A 188 7.82 4.18 1.63
N SER A 189 8.82 4.87 1.09
CA SER A 189 10.22 4.74 1.48
C SER A 189 10.87 6.11 1.62
N SER A 190 11.88 6.21 2.49
CA SER A 190 12.76 7.39 2.55
C SER A 190 13.63 7.51 1.30
N ASN A 191 13.81 6.43 0.54
CA ASN A 191 14.48 6.45 -0.75
C ASN A 191 13.42 6.65 -1.87
N PRO A 192 13.35 7.84 -2.50
CA PRO A 192 12.34 8.12 -3.53
C PRO A 192 12.55 7.32 -4.82
N ASN A 193 13.67 6.60 -4.96
CA ASN A 193 13.93 5.74 -6.12
C ASN A 193 13.37 4.32 -5.96
N GLU A 194 12.98 3.93 -4.75
CA GLU A 194 12.30 2.65 -4.52
C GLU A 194 10.93 2.66 -5.18
N ARG A 195 10.62 1.58 -5.89
CA ARG A 195 9.42 1.44 -6.70
C ARG A 195 9.08 -0.04 -6.89
N GLY A 196 7.89 -0.30 -7.38
CA GLY A 196 7.42 -1.62 -7.80
C GLY A 196 6.39 -2.25 -6.87
N THR A 197 5.99 -3.45 -7.22
CA THR A 197 4.90 -4.20 -6.58
C THR A 197 5.46 -5.34 -5.73
N GLU A 198 5.02 -5.45 -4.49
CA GLU A 198 5.27 -6.57 -3.58
C GLU A 198 3.99 -7.03 -2.87
N VAL A 199 3.97 -8.29 -2.43
CA VAL A 199 2.85 -8.84 -1.65
C VAL A 199 3.40 -9.55 -0.43
N TRP A 200 2.87 -9.18 0.73
CA TRP A 200 3.22 -9.72 2.03
C TRP A 200 2.25 -10.79 2.48
N TRP A 201 2.78 -11.82 3.13
CA TRP A 201 2.04 -12.93 3.72
C TRP A 201 2.77 -13.48 4.95
N ASP A 202 2.05 -14.10 5.88
CA ASP A 202 2.66 -14.73 7.08
C ASP A 202 2.67 -16.25 6.95
N GLY A 203 3.86 -16.84 7.03
CA GLY A 203 4.10 -18.29 6.93
C GLY A 203 3.98 -19.08 8.24
N ARG A 204 3.72 -18.41 9.36
CA ARG A 204 3.52 -19.03 10.69
C ARG A 204 2.06 -19.28 11.01
N ARG A 205 1.14 -18.87 10.14
CA ARG A 205 -0.30 -19.11 10.29
C ARG A 205 -0.62 -20.59 10.01
N PRO A 206 -1.64 -21.17 10.66
CA PRO A 206 -2.03 -22.57 10.40
C PRO A 206 -2.47 -22.82 8.95
N PHE A 207 -2.84 -21.76 8.23
CA PHE A 207 -3.21 -21.77 6.82
C PHE A 207 -2.14 -21.12 5.91
N ALA A 208 -0.86 -21.22 6.28
CA ALA A 208 0.27 -20.61 5.54
C ALA A 208 0.30 -20.97 4.04
N ALA A 209 -0.05 -22.20 3.66
CA ALA A 209 -0.11 -22.60 2.25
C ALA A 209 -1.15 -21.78 1.46
N TYR A 210 -2.30 -21.48 2.08
CA TYR A 210 -3.36 -20.65 1.50
C TYR A 210 -2.97 -19.18 1.44
N ASN A 211 -2.31 -18.65 2.48
CA ASN A 211 -1.74 -17.31 2.46
C ASN A 211 -0.78 -17.14 1.29
N ARG A 212 0.14 -18.10 1.12
CA ARG A 212 1.13 -18.08 0.07
C ARG A 212 0.50 -18.19 -1.32
N ALA A 213 -0.42 -19.12 -1.53
CA ALA A 213 -1.11 -19.28 -2.80
C ALA A 213 -1.89 -18.01 -3.18
N LEU A 214 -2.58 -17.39 -2.21
CA LEU A 214 -3.25 -16.11 -2.42
C LEU A 214 -2.24 -15.00 -2.77
N ALA A 215 -1.10 -14.94 -2.08
CA ALA A 215 -0.07 -13.93 -2.31
C ALA A 215 0.57 -14.06 -3.69
N GLU A 216 0.84 -15.29 -4.14
CA GLU A 216 1.35 -15.62 -5.47
C GLU A 216 0.41 -15.10 -6.56
N LEU A 217 -0.89 -15.40 -6.45
CA LEU A 217 -1.90 -14.94 -7.40
C LEU A 217 -2.07 -13.42 -7.39
N VAL A 218 -2.10 -12.79 -6.22
CA VAL A 218 -2.21 -11.33 -6.10
C VAL A 218 -1.01 -10.65 -6.74
N LEU A 219 0.22 -11.14 -6.49
CA LEU A 219 1.42 -10.58 -7.10
C LEU A 219 1.38 -10.73 -8.63
N GLU A 220 1.05 -11.93 -9.12
CA GLU A 220 0.99 -12.22 -10.56
C GLU A 220 0.00 -11.28 -11.27
N GLU A 221 -1.21 -11.15 -10.73
CA GLU A 221 -2.29 -10.39 -11.35
C GLU A 221 -2.11 -8.87 -11.22
N LEU A 222 -1.55 -8.38 -10.12
CA LEU A 222 -1.16 -6.97 -10.01
C LEU A 222 -0.10 -6.61 -11.04
N LEU A 223 0.96 -7.42 -11.16
CA LEU A 223 2.00 -7.21 -12.17
C LEU A 223 1.43 -7.22 -13.58
N HIS A 224 0.55 -8.17 -13.89
CA HIS A 224 -0.11 -8.26 -15.19
C HIS A 224 -0.92 -7.00 -15.50
N HIS A 225 -1.84 -6.62 -14.60
CA HIS A 225 -2.78 -5.53 -14.86
C HIS A 225 -2.13 -4.14 -14.83
N ILE A 226 -1.18 -3.89 -13.93
CA ILE A 226 -0.43 -2.63 -13.88
C ILE A 226 0.39 -2.44 -15.17
N ARG A 227 1.01 -3.51 -15.69
CA ARG A 227 1.73 -3.48 -16.97
C ARG A 227 0.80 -3.26 -18.15
N ALA A 228 -0.37 -3.90 -18.14
CA ALA A 228 -1.40 -3.70 -19.16
C ALA A 228 -1.93 -2.24 -19.19
N ALA A 229 -1.94 -1.56 -18.04
CA ALA A 229 -2.26 -0.12 -17.93
C ALA A 229 -1.10 0.81 -18.35
N GLY A 230 -0.04 0.26 -18.95
CA GLY A 230 1.07 1.03 -19.53
C GLY A 230 2.17 1.41 -18.53
N TYR A 231 2.20 0.83 -17.33
CA TYR A 231 3.29 1.05 -16.37
C TYR A 231 4.12 -0.22 -16.14
N PRO A 232 5.42 -0.23 -16.49
CA PRO A 232 6.28 -1.41 -16.32
C PRO A 232 6.75 -1.57 -14.87
N THR A 233 5.83 -1.90 -13.97
CA THR A 233 6.14 -2.08 -12.54
C THR A 233 7.23 -3.13 -12.31
N VAL A 234 8.13 -2.82 -11.38
CA VAL A 234 9.19 -3.72 -10.93
C VAL A 234 8.57 -4.82 -10.09
N ASN A 235 8.86 -6.08 -10.41
CA ASN A 235 8.49 -7.20 -9.55
C ASN A 235 9.43 -7.26 -8.35
N ARG A 236 8.93 -6.91 -7.17
CA ARG A 236 9.70 -6.97 -5.91
C ARG A 236 9.49 -8.30 -5.16
N GLY A 237 8.63 -9.16 -5.69
CA GLY A 237 8.40 -10.52 -5.19
C GLY A 237 7.46 -10.60 -4.01
N LEU A 238 7.30 -11.82 -3.54
CA LEU A 238 6.61 -12.12 -2.28
C LEU A 238 7.52 -11.80 -1.10
N LYS A 239 6.91 -11.37 -0.01
CA LYS A 239 7.58 -11.05 1.24
C LYS A 239 6.95 -11.84 2.38
N GLU A 240 7.76 -12.61 3.08
CA GLU A 240 7.31 -13.27 4.30
C GLU A 240 7.44 -12.27 5.45
N ASP A 241 6.31 -11.88 6.06
CA ASP A 241 6.28 -10.85 7.10
C ASP A 241 6.76 -11.37 8.47
N SER A 242 7.05 -12.68 8.57
CA SER A 242 7.52 -13.32 9.81
C SER A 242 8.83 -12.71 10.34
N SER A 243 9.54 -11.95 9.49
CA SER A 243 10.74 -11.19 9.81
C SER A 243 10.66 -9.70 9.47
N PHE A 244 9.44 -9.17 9.24
CA PHE A 244 9.20 -7.80 8.74
C PHE A 244 9.98 -6.72 9.53
N ARG A 245 9.94 -6.79 10.86
CA ARG A 245 10.79 -5.98 11.74
C ARG A 245 11.41 -6.87 12.81
N ILE A 246 12.74 -6.85 12.92
CA ILE A 246 13.45 -7.49 14.02
C ILE A 246 13.90 -6.42 15.00
N TRP A 247 13.48 -6.52 16.26
CA TRP A 247 13.92 -5.63 17.33
C TRP A 247 14.25 -6.45 18.58
N GLN A 248 15.46 -6.28 19.12
CA GLN A 248 15.98 -7.06 20.25
C GLN A 248 15.84 -8.58 20.07
N GLY A 249 16.10 -9.10 18.86
CA GLY A 249 15.99 -10.52 18.55
C GLY A 249 14.56 -11.05 18.44
N ARG A 250 13.54 -10.18 18.51
CA ARG A 250 12.12 -10.54 18.34
C ARG A 250 11.61 -10.05 17.01
N ALA A 251 10.83 -10.88 16.34
CA ALA A 251 10.18 -10.53 15.09
C ALA A 251 8.79 -9.92 15.33
N PHE A 252 8.52 -8.82 14.62
CA PHE A 252 7.27 -8.08 14.65
C PHE A 252 6.65 -8.13 13.26
N PRO A 253 5.74 -9.08 13.01
CA PRO A 253 5.02 -9.17 11.74
C PRO A 253 4.14 -7.95 11.50
N ILE A 254 3.62 -7.87 10.27
CA ILE A 254 2.55 -6.95 9.94
C ILE A 254 1.35 -7.33 10.81
N PHE A 255 0.78 -6.33 11.48
CA PHE A 255 -0.17 -6.58 12.56
C PHE A 255 -1.40 -7.38 12.12
N VAL A 256 -1.94 -7.07 10.94
CA VAL A 256 -3.14 -7.70 10.39
C VAL A 256 -2.89 -9.08 9.75
N LEU A 257 -1.63 -9.46 9.52
CA LEU A 257 -1.26 -10.75 8.90
C LEU A 257 -0.72 -11.74 9.92
N GLY A 258 0.02 -11.25 10.90
CA GLY A 258 0.79 -12.07 11.82
C GLY A 258 -0.05 -12.94 12.77
N PRO A 259 0.61 -13.89 13.45
CA PRO A 259 -0.01 -14.70 14.50
C PRO A 259 -0.51 -13.84 15.68
N PRO A 260 -1.41 -14.39 16.52
CA PRO A 260 -1.85 -13.73 17.73
C PRO A 260 -0.65 -13.43 18.63
N ARG A 261 -0.70 -12.30 19.33
CA ARG A 261 0.40 -11.86 20.21
C ARG A 261 -0.02 -12.00 21.66
N THR A 262 0.86 -12.57 22.47
CA THR A 262 0.73 -12.69 23.91
C THR A 262 1.55 -11.63 24.66
N GLY A 263 1.07 -11.22 25.82
CA GLY A 263 1.69 -10.18 26.65
C GLY A 263 0.67 -9.37 27.46
N ALA A 264 1.07 -8.17 27.91
CA ALA A 264 0.20 -7.28 28.71
C ALA A 264 -1.10 -6.86 28.00
N VAL A 265 -1.13 -6.95 26.66
CA VAL A 265 -2.34 -6.80 25.85
C VAL A 265 -2.37 -7.98 24.88
N THR A 266 -3.41 -8.80 24.93
CA THR A 266 -3.64 -9.89 23.98
C THR A 266 -4.23 -9.33 22.68
N THR A 267 -3.73 -9.77 21.52
CA THR A 267 -4.33 -9.47 20.20
C THR A 267 -4.77 -10.74 19.51
N ARG A 268 -5.93 -10.67 18.85
CA ARG A 268 -6.45 -11.73 17.99
C ARG A 268 -5.83 -11.61 16.61
N ALA A 269 -5.74 -12.73 15.89
CA ALA A 269 -5.38 -12.76 14.49
C ALA A 269 -6.62 -13.04 13.61
N THR A 270 -6.46 -12.92 12.30
CA THR A 270 -7.50 -13.24 11.31
C THR A 270 -7.84 -14.73 11.33
N ASN A 271 -9.10 -15.12 11.17
CA ASN A 271 -9.49 -16.54 11.13
C ASN A 271 -9.47 -17.14 9.72
N MET A 272 -8.91 -16.40 8.75
CA MET A 272 -8.93 -16.72 7.33
C MET A 272 -7.61 -16.34 6.65
N PRO A 273 -7.32 -16.90 5.46
CA PRO A 273 -6.14 -16.55 4.69
C PRO A 273 -6.08 -15.05 4.42
N ALA A 274 -4.89 -14.48 4.59
CA ALA A 274 -4.67 -13.05 4.59
C ALA A 274 -3.40 -12.68 3.83
N VAL A 275 -3.48 -11.59 3.06
CA VAL A 275 -2.32 -10.96 2.40
C VAL A 275 -2.39 -9.44 2.52
N LEU A 276 -1.25 -8.78 2.43
CA LEU A 276 -1.15 -7.34 2.26
C LEU A 276 -0.44 -7.05 0.93
N GLY A 277 -1.13 -6.37 0.01
CA GLY A 277 -0.53 -5.99 -1.27
C GLY A 277 -0.05 -4.55 -1.25
N GLU A 278 1.21 -4.35 -1.65
CA GLU A 278 1.83 -3.06 -1.87
C GLU A 278 1.90 -2.84 -3.38
N SER A 279 0.92 -2.14 -3.93
CA SER A 279 0.73 -2.09 -5.38
C SER A 279 1.85 -1.29 -6.07
N LEU A 280 2.16 -0.10 -5.56
CA LEU A 280 3.19 0.83 -6.03
C LEU A 280 3.66 1.72 -4.85
N PHE A 281 4.70 2.55 -5.05
CA PHE A 281 5.27 3.44 -4.04
C PHE A 281 4.81 4.90 -4.23
N LEU A 282 4.11 5.47 -3.24
CA LEU A 282 3.74 6.89 -3.22
C LEU A 282 4.94 7.81 -3.01
N SER A 283 6.01 7.32 -2.39
CA SER A 283 7.26 8.08 -2.26
C SER A 283 8.03 8.21 -3.58
N ASN A 284 7.73 7.38 -4.58
CA ASN A 284 8.35 7.46 -5.89
C ASN A 284 7.57 8.43 -6.78
N PRO A 285 8.19 9.51 -7.30
CA PRO A 285 7.47 10.52 -8.07
C PRO A 285 6.71 9.97 -9.28
N SER A 286 7.28 8.99 -10.00
CA SER A 286 6.65 8.41 -11.18
C SER A 286 5.47 7.52 -10.83
N GLU A 287 5.58 6.69 -9.77
CA GLU A 287 4.48 5.83 -9.31
C GLU A 287 3.38 6.62 -8.60
N ALA A 288 3.73 7.67 -7.85
CA ALA A 288 2.76 8.58 -7.26
C ALA A 288 1.84 9.19 -8.33
N VAL A 289 2.39 9.62 -9.46
CA VAL A 289 1.59 10.09 -10.61
C VAL A 289 0.70 8.98 -11.15
N GLN A 290 1.18 7.73 -11.26
CA GLN A 290 0.32 6.62 -11.67
C GLN A 290 -0.88 6.45 -10.72
N LEU A 291 -0.67 6.56 -9.42
CA LEU A 291 -1.72 6.41 -8.39
C LEU A 291 -2.74 7.56 -8.36
N THR A 292 -2.53 8.63 -9.14
CA THR A 292 -3.56 9.65 -9.38
C THR A 292 -4.52 9.28 -10.52
N ARG A 293 -4.10 8.38 -11.43
CA ARG A 293 -4.85 8.03 -12.65
C ARG A 293 -5.95 7.00 -12.36
N GLU A 294 -7.18 7.31 -12.74
CA GLU A 294 -8.32 6.38 -12.62
C GLU A 294 -8.05 5.01 -13.28
N GLU A 295 -7.46 5.03 -14.48
CA GLU A 295 -7.09 3.81 -15.22
C GLU A 295 -6.16 2.90 -14.43
N MET A 296 -5.20 3.46 -13.68
CA MET A 296 -4.27 2.69 -12.86
C MET A 296 -4.98 2.11 -11.64
N LEU A 297 -5.82 2.88 -10.96
CA LEU A 297 -6.58 2.38 -9.82
C LEU A 297 -7.56 1.27 -10.23
N ASP A 298 -8.18 1.40 -11.40
CA ASP A 298 -9.01 0.35 -12.00
C ASP A 298 -8.18 -0.89 -12.34
N ALA A 299 -6.96 -0.72 -12.85
CA ALA A 299 -6.06 -1.84 -13.15
C ALA A 299 -5.63 -2.59 -11.89
N ILE A 300 -5.28 -1.87 -10.82
CA ILE A 300 -4.95 -2.47 -9.52
C ILE A 300 -6.16 -3.24 -8.97
N ALA A 301 -7.35 -2.63 -8.98
CA ALA A 301 -8.58 -3.29 -8.55
C ALA A 301 -8.89 -4.56 -9.37
N ARG A 302 -8.70 -4.52 -10.70
CA ARG A 302 -8.82 -5.70 -11.56
C ARG A 302 -7.78 -6.78 -11.26
N GLY A 303 -6.55 -6.40 -10.91
CA GLY A 303 -5.52 -7.35 -10.48
C GLY A 303 -5.93 -8.13 -9.22
N TYR A 304 -6.40 -7.44 -8.19
CA TYR A 304 -6.95 -8.12 -7.01
C TYR A 304 -8.17 -8.99 -7.32
N HIS A 305 -9.09 -8.49 -8.16
CA HIS A 305 -10.29 -9.21 -8.57
C HIS A 305 -9.96 -10.52 -9.32
N ALA A 306 -9.04 -10.47 -10.29
CA ALA A 306 -8.58 -11.64 -11.02
C ALA A 306 -7.90 -12.66 -10.09
N ALA A 307 -7.07 -12.18 -9.16
CA ALA A 307 -6.40 -13.05 -8.20
C ALA A 307 -7.39 -13.79 -7.30
N LEU A 308 -8.39 -13.10 -6.76
CA LEU A 308 -9.44 -13.69 -5.91
C LEU A 308 -10.30 -14.70 -6.68
N THR A 309 -10.66 -14.37 -7.93
CA THR A 309 -11.42 -15.28 -8.79
C THR A 309 -10.65 -16.57 -9.05
N ARG A 310 -9.36 -16.46 -9.41
CA ARG A 310 -8.48 -17.63 -9.60
C ARG A 310 -8.31 -18.41 -8.31
N TYR A 311 -8.09 -17.71 -7.20
CA TYR A 311 -7.87 -18.33 -5.90
C TYR A 311 -9.05 -19.20 -5.46
N PHE A 312 -10.28 -18.67 -5.59
CA PHE A 312 -11.45 -19.45 -5.23
C PHE A 312 -11.73 -20.59 -6.21
N HIS A 313 -11.45 -20.44 -7.51
CA HIS A 313 -11.54 -21.56 -8.46
C HIS A 313 -10.61 -22.73 -8.06
N LEU A 314 -9.37 -22.44 -7.65
CA LEU A 314 -8.44 -23.47 -7.17
C LEU A 314 -8.95 -24.19 -5.91
N ILE A 315 -9.73 -23.51 -5.07
CA ILE A 315 -10.36 -24.13 -3.90
C ILE A 315 -11.52 -25.02 -4.35
N ASP A 316 -12.36 -24.53 -5.26
CA ASP A 316 -13.58 -25.22 -5.70
C ASP A 316 -13.27 -26.47 -6.54
N ASP A 317 -12.21 -26.45 -7.35
CA ASP A 317 -11.76 -27.61 -8.13
C ASP A 317 -10.88 -28.59 -7.33
N GLY A 318 -10.55 -28.25 -6.07
CA GLY A 318 -9.75 -29.06 -5.17
C GLY A 318 -8.23 -29.04 -5.44
N THR A 319 -7.76 -28.22 -6.39
CA THR A 319 -6.32 -28.02 -6.65
C THR A 319 -5.62 -27.47 -5.42
N LEU A 320 -6.27 -26.55 -4.71
CA LEU A 320 -5.89 -26.06 -3.40
C LEU A 320 -6.83 -26.67 -2.34
N ALA A 321 -6.59 -27.95 -2.02
CA ALA A 321 -7.40 -28.69 -1.05
C ALA A 321 -7.41 -27.98 0.32
N LEU A 322 -8.60 -27.74 0.91
CA LEU A 322 -8.76 -27.31 2.32
C LEU A 322 -8.44 -28.47 3.28
N PRO A 323 -8.01 -28.23 4.53
CA PRO A 323 -7.87 -29.32 5.49
C PRO A 323 -9.25 -29.98 5.72
N PRO A 324 -9.34 -31.30 5.92
CA PRO A 324 -10.62 -32.01 6.06
C PRO A 324 -11.53 -31.48 7.17
N GLU A 325 -10.94 -30.89 8.20
CA GLU A 325 -11.62 -30.32 9.37
C GLU A 325 -12.04 -28.84 9.16
N GLY A 326 -11.81 -28.29 7.97
CA GLY A 326 -11.81 -26.84 7.73
C GLY A 326 -10.50 -26.20 8.17
N LEU A 327 -10.36 -24.89 7.98
CA LEU A 327 -9.25 -24.18 8.61
C LEU A 327 -9.41 -24.33 10.12
N PRO A 328 -8.37 -24.80 10.85
CA PRO A 328 -8.50 -24.96 12.30
C PRO A 328 -8.91 -23.59 12.86
N PRO A 329 -9.96 -23.52 13.72
CA PRO A 329 -10.21 -22.28 14.43
C PRO A 329 -8.89 -21.90 15.09
N GLU A 330 -8.45 -20.65 14.91
CA GLU A 330 -7.39 -20.17 15.76
C GLU A 330 -7.93 -20.21 17.19
N THR A 331 -7.59 -21.29 17.88
CA THR A 331 -7.59 -21.30 19.33
C THR A 331 -6.76 -20.09 19.75
N PRO A 332 -7.11 -19.36 20.82
CA PRO A 332 -6.24 -18.35 21.41
C PRO A 332 -5.01 -19.09 21.97
N ASN A 333 -4.13 -19.55 21.09
CA ASN A 333 -2.99 -20.34 21.45
C ASN A 333 -1.80 -19.40 21.54
N HIS A 334 -1.31 -19.36 22.76
CA HIS A 334 -0.36 -18.40 23.28
C HIS A 334 1.03 -18.65 22.72
N TYR A 335 1.38 -17.98 21.63
CA TYR A 335 2.70 -18.10 21.05
C TYR A 335 3.53 -16.82 21.22
N ASP A 336 4.29 -16.77 22.31
CA ASP A 336 5.57 -16.07 22.33
C ASP A 336 6.58 -16.94 21.54
N LEU A 337 6.56 -16.89 20.21
CA LEU A 337 7.54 -17.64 19.43
C LEU A 337 8.94 -17.02 19.62
N PRO A 338 9.97 -17.81 20.00
CA PRO A 338 11.34 -17.36 19.88
C PRO A 338 11.62 -17.03 18.41
N GLY A 339 12.29 -15.90 18.15
CA GLY A 339 12.71 -15.52 16.80
C GLY A 339 13.61 -16.59 16.18
N PRO A 340 13.74 -16.64 14.84
CA PRO A 340 14.65 -17.57 14.18
C PRO A 340 16.06 -17.39 14.75
N THR A 341 16.70 -18.50 15.13
CA THR A 341 18.12 -18.49 15.49
C THR A 341 18.92 -17.97 14.31
N PRO A 342 19.82 -16.98 14.51
CA PRO A 342 20.71 -16.53 13.44
C PRO A 342 21.49 -17.74 12.91
N ARG A 343 21.43 -17.95 11.59
CA ARG A 343 22.43 -18.75 10.89
C ARG A 343 23.67 -17.89 10.65
#